data_AF-A0A246U6G2-F1
#
_entry.id   AF-A0A246U6G2-F1
#
_cell.length_a   1.000
_cell.length_b   1.000
_cell.length_c   1.000
_cell.angle_alpha   90.00
_cell.angle_beta   90.00
_cell.angle_gamma   90.00
#
_symmetry.space_group_name_H-M   'P 1'
#
loop_
_entity.id
_entity.type
_entity.pdbx_description
1 polymer ?
#
loop_
_entity_poly.entity_id
_entity_poly.type
_entity_poly.pdbx_seq_one_letter_code
_entity_poly.pdbx_strand_id
1 'polypeptide(L)'
;MGRDRIERDGSQEATQRGRARLMLKLPAVRKQLQHLEEGSPLDGILEAYDAACSALERFRQNLDGGDRLIAEYETVCVEIEIDVLGELSGPSVAPPRR
;
A
#
# COMPACT_ATOMS: atom_id res chain seq x y z
N MET A 1 -23.93 -3.30 -16.00
CA MET A 1 -23.21 -4.14 -15.02
C MET A 1 -21.70 -4.26 -15.30
N GLY A 2 -21.06 -3.33 -16.03
CA GLY A 2 -19.65 -3.47 -16.47
C GLY A 2 -18.60 -2.58 -15.79
N ARG A 3 -19.00 -1.58 -14.99
CA ARG A 3 -18.07 -0.64 -14.32
C ARG A 3 -17.40 -1.28 -13.10
N ASP A 4 -18.21 -1.99 -12.33
CA ASP A 4 -17.83 -2.68 -11.08
C ASP A 4 -16.73 -3.75 -11.26
N ARG A 5 -16.59 -4.32 -12.46
CA ARG A 5 -15.55 -5.32 -12.76
C ARG A 5 -14.20 -4.68 -13.06
N ILE A 6 -14.19 -3.52 -13.73
CA ILE A 6 -12.96 -2.80 -14.12
C ILE A 6 -12.33 -2.15 -12.89
N GLU A 7 -13.15 -1.60 -12.00
CA GLU A 7 -12.68 -1.00 -10.74
C GLU A 7 -12.06 -2.05 -9.80
N ARG A 8 -12.68 -3.23 -9.71
CA ARG A 8 -12.14 -4.36 -8.92
C ARG A 8 -10.84 -4.92 -9.50
N ASP A 9 -10.74 -5.02 -10.82
CA ASP A 9 -9.52 -5.48 -11.50
C ASP A 9 -8.35 -4.52 -11.25
N GLY A 10 -8.58 -3.21 -11.38
CA GLY A 10 -7.57 -2.19 -11.09
C GLY A 10 -7.14 -2.13 -9.62
N SER A 11 -8.07 -2.37 -8.68
CA SER A 11 -7.79 -2.45 -7.24
C SER A 11 -6.96 -3.69 -6.89
N GLN A 12 -7.30 -4.87 -7.44
CA GLN A 12 -6.48 -6.08 -7.23
C GLN A 12 -5.07 -5.93 -7.80
N GLU A 13 -4.91 -5.32 -8.98
CA GLU A 13 -3.58 -5.05 -9.53
C GLU A 13 -2.77 -4.10 -8.65
N ALA A 14 -3.40 -3.04 -8.12
CA ALA A 14 -2.76 -2.11 -7.20
C ALA A 14 -2.35 -2.78 -5.89
N THR A 15 -3.22 -3.61 -5.30
CA THR A 15 -2.90 -4.44 -4.14
C THR A 15 -1.69 -5.33 -4.38
N GLN A 16 -1.64 -6.02 -5.52
CA GLN A 16 -0.55 -6.93 -5.85
C GLN A 16 0.78 -6.18 -6.07
N ARG A 17 0.75 -5.01 -6.73
CA ARG A 17 1.94 -4.16 -6.88
C ARG A 17 2.41 -3.61 -5.54
N GLY A 18 1.50 -3.13 -4.70
CA GLY A 18 1.79 -2.64 -3.35
C GLY A 18 2.46 -3.70 -2.49
N ARG A 19 1.90 -4.91 -2.48
CA ARG A 19 2.49 -6.09 -1.82
C ARG A 19 3.89 -6.40 -2.32
N ALA A 20 4.10 -6.41 -3.63
CA ALA A 20 5.42 -6.66 -4.21
C ALA A 20 6.44 -5.58 -3.79
N ARG A 21 6.06 -4.29 -3.83
CA ARG A 21 6.91 -3.18 -3.40
C ARG A 21 7.25 -3.31 -1.89
N LEU A 22 6.29 -3.63 -1.04
CA LEU A 22 6.53 -3.86 0.40
C LEU A 22 7.40 -5.08 0.68
N MET A 23 7.23 -6.18 -0.06
CA MET A 23 8.09 -7.37 0.08
C MET A 23 9.55 -7.08 -0.28
N LEU A 24 9.82 -6.09 -1.14
CA LEU A 24 11.16 -5.61 -1.43
C LEU A 24 11.68 -4.68 -0.32
N LYS A 25 10.83 -3.78 0.16
CA LYS A 25 11.16 -2.77 1.15
C LYS A 25 11.33 -3.32 2.58
N LEU A 26 10.49 -4.28 2.96
CA LEU A 26 10.38 -4.85 4.30
C LEU A 26 10.68 -6.36 4.28
N PRO A 27 11.96 -6.76 4.07
CA PRO A 27 12.31 -8.17 3.93
C PRO A 27 12.03 -9.00 5.19
N ALA A 28 12.01 -8.37 6.37
CA ALA A 28 11.74 -9.04 7.65
C ALA A 28 10.34 -9.65 7.73
N VAL A 29 9.33 -8.98 7.15
CA VAL A 29 7.93 -9.44 7.13
C VAL A 29 7.50 -9.99 5.78
N ARG A 30 8.44 -10.18 4.84
CA ARG A 30 8.18 -10.67 3.48
C ARG A 30 7.35 -11.95 3.46
N LYS A 31 7.63 -12.90 4.36
CA LYS A 31 6.87 -14.15 4.43
C LYS A 31 5.42 -13.89 4.84
N GLN A 32 5.16 -13.01 5.80
CA GLN A 32 3.79 -12.68 6.19
C GLN A 32 3.05 -12.00 5.04
N LEU A 33 3.68 -11.03 4.39
CA LEU A 33 3.15 -10.40 3.18
C LEU A 33 2.88 -11.42 2.08
N GLN A 34 3.75 -12.43 1.89
CA GLN A 34 3.56 -13.49 0.89
C GLN A 34 2.39 -14.44 1.19
N HIS A 35 1.94 -14.55 2.45
CA HIS A 35 0.81 -15.40 2.81
C HIS A 35 -0.49 -14.62 3.05
N LEU A 36 -0.54 -13.33 2.67
CA LEU A 36 -1.79 -12.60 2.68
C LEU A 36 -2.75 -13.18 1.63
N GLU A 37 -3.94 -13.55 2.10
CA GLU A 37 -5.08 -13.94 1.29
C GLU A 37 -5.68 -12.70 0.61
N GLU A 38 -6.32 -12.89 -0.54
CA GLU A 38 -7.10 -11.82 -1.18
C GLU A 38 -8.30 -11.42 -0.29
N GLY A 39 -8.67 -10.14 -0.32
CA GLY A 39 -9.75 -9.61 0.53
C GLY A 39 -9.32 -9.41 1.98
N SER A 40 -8.01 -9.36 2.25
CA SER A 40 -7.49 -9.07 3.58
C SER A 40 -7.77 -7.61 3.97
N PRO A 41 -7.86 -7.28 5.27
CA PRO A 41 -7.95 -5.88 5.70
C PRO A 41 -6.72 -5.05 5.28
N LEU A 42 -5.62 -5.71 4.93
CA LEU A 42 -4.40 -5.07 4.43
C LEU A 42 -4.52 -4.64 2.96
N ASP A 43 -5.48 -5.15 2.18
CA ASP A 43 -5.58 -4.85 0.74
C ASP A 43 -5.65 -3.34 0.48
N GLY A 44 -6.46 -2.61 1.24
CA GLY A 44 -6.52 -1.14 1.13
C GLY A 44 -5.20 -0.43 1.48
N ILE A 45 -4.44 -0.97 2.42
CA ILE A 45 -3.11 -0.44 2.81
C ILE A 45 -2.10 -0.73 1.67
N LEU A 46 -2.18 -1.91 1.06
CA LEU A 46 -1.35 -2.28 -0.10
C LEU A 46 -1.64 -1.38 -1.30
N GLU A 47 -2.92 -1.12 -1.62
CA GLU A 47 -3.32 -0.19 -2.68
C GLU A 47 -2.81 1.22 -2.43
N ALA A 48 -2.99 1.73 -1.20
CA ALA A 48 -2.50 3.05 -0.81
C ALA A 48 -0.98 3.17 -0.97
N TYR A 49 -0.25 2.11 -0.62
CA TYR A 49 1.20 2.06 -0.79
C TYR A 49 1.62 2.10 -2.26
N ASP A 50 0.95 1.35 -3.14
CA ASP A 50 1.21 1.41 -4.59
C ASP A 50 0.93 2.80 -5.16
N ALA A 51 -0.17 3.43 -4.73
CA ALA A 51 -0.54 4.77 -5.14
C ALA A 51 0.50 5.82 -4.70
N ALA A 52 0.95 5.76 -3.44
CA ALA A 52 1.97 6.66 -2.90
C ALA A 52 3.31 6.49 -3.64
N CYS A 53 3.76 5.25 -3.83
CA CYS A 53 4.98 4.96 -4.58
C CYS A 53 4.89 5.45 -6.04
N SER A 54 3.76 5.21 -6.70
CA SER A 54 3.56 5.62 -8.09
C SER A 54 3.53 7.14 -8.25
N ALA A 55 2.94 7.86 -7.29
CA ALA A 55 2.97 9.32 -7.26
C ALA A 55 4.39 9.84 -7.03
N LEU A 56 5.12 9.26 -6.07
CA LEU A 56 6.51 9.61 -5.78
C LEU A 56 7.43 9.39 -6.99
N GLU A 57 7.26 8.29 -7.71
CA GLU A 57 7.97 8.02 -8.97
C GLU A 57 7.70 9.11 -10.01
N ARG A 58 6.45 9.54 -10.17
CA ARG A 58 6.08 10.63 -11.09
C ARG A 58 6.69 11.96 -10.66
N PHE A 59 6.69 12.29 -9.37
CA PHE A 59 7.32 13.53 -8.90
C PHE A 59 8.83 13.53 -9.11
N ARG A 60 9.50 12.40 -8.90
CA ARG A 60 10.93 12.25 -9.18
C ARG A 60 11.28 12.33 -10.67
N GLN A 61 10.37 11.90 -11.54
CA GLN A 61 10.54 11.96 -13.00
C GLN A 61 10.25 13.35 -13.57
N ASN A 62 9.32 14.09 -12.95
CA ASN A 62 9.01 15.47 -13.34
C ASN A 62 10.02 16.42 -12.71
N LEU A 63 10.79 17.14 -13.53
CA LEU A 63 11.77 18.14 -13.07
C LEU A 63 11.13 19.30 -12.27
N ASP A 64 9.81 19.47 -12.36
CA ASP A 64 9.01 20.45 -11.62
C ASP A 64 8.31 19.86 -10.37
N GLY A 65 8.46 18.56 -10.12
CA GLY A 65 7.99 17.91 -8.90
C GLY A 65 8.80 18.42 -7.71
N GLY A 66 8.37 19.55 -7.15
CA GLY A 66 9.16 20.25 -6.12
C GLY A 66 9.56 19.32 -4.98
N ASP A 67 10.80 19.47 -4.50
CA ASP A 67 11.41 18.67 -3.42
C ASP A 67 10.49 18.45 -2.22
N ARG A 68 9.60 19.41 -1.96
CA ARG A 68 8.55 19.33 -0.95
C ARG A 68 7.57 18.17 -1.18
N LEU A 69 7.02 18.01 -2.39
CA LEU A 69 6.07 16.93 -2.70
C LEU A 69 6.75 15.57 -2.61
N ILE A 70 8.02 15.48 -3.02
CA ILE A 70 8.83 14.27 -2.87
C ILE A 70 8.96 13.91 -1.38
N ALA A 71 9.36 14.86 -0.54
CA ALA A 71 9.51 14.65 0.91
C ALA A 71 8.17 14.29 1.60
N GLU A 72 7.08 14.95 1.21
CA GLU A 72 5.73 14.65 1.72
C GLU A 72 5.33 13.21 1.37
N TYR A 73 5.51 12.78 0.12
CA TYR A 73 5.17 11.43 -0.30
C TYR A 73 6.13 10.35 0.24
N GLU A 74 7.40 10.68 0.46
CA GLU A 74 8.32 9.79 1.19
C GLU A 74 7.85 9.55 2.63
N THR A 75 7.35 10.60 3.29
CA THR A 75 6.78 10.50 4.64
C THR A 75 5.54 9.60 4.64
N VAL A 76 4.63 9.81 3.68
CA VAL A 76 3.43 8.96 3.51
C VAL A 76 3.81 7.49 3.30
N CYS A 77 4.82 7.20 2.48
CA CYS A 77 5.28 5.82 2.30
C CYS A 77 5.76 5.20 3.62
N VAL A 78 6.52 5.95 4.43
CA VAL A 78 7.01 5.48 5.73
C VAL A 78 5.87 5.26 6.72
N GLU A 79 4.88 6.15 6.75
CA GLU A 79 3.69 5.99 7.61
C GLU A 79 2.91 4.72 7.25
N ILE A 80 2.70 4.46 5.96
CA ILE A 80 2.05 3.23 5.49
C ILE A 80 2.90 1.99 5.83
N GLU A 81 4.23 2.05 5.69
CA GLU A 81 5.13 0.96 6.10
C GLU A 81 4.97 0.63 7.60
N ILE A 82 4.82 1.64 8.45
CA ILE A 82 4.59 1.48 9.90
C ILE A 82 3.24 0.82 10.16
N ASP A 83 2.17 1.27 9.50
CA ASP A 83 0.83 0.70 9.65
C ASP A 83 0.81 -0.80 9.26
N VAL A 84 1.48 -1.17 8.17
CA VAL A 84 1.65 -2.57 7.76
C VAL A 84 2.32 -3.39 8.85
N LEU A 85 3.40 -2.87 9.45
CA LEU A 85 4.10 -3.58 10.52
C LEU A 85 3.23 -3.72 11.78
N GLY A 86 2.40 -2.72 12.09
CA GLY A 86 1.42 -2.78 13.17
C GLY A 86 0.40 -3.89 12.98
N GLU A 87 -0.22 -3.92 11.79
CA GLU A 87 -1.22 -4.94 11.43
C GLU A 87 -0.64 -6.37 11.44
N LEU A 88 0.61 -6.54 11.01
CA LEU A 88 1.27 -7.85 10.97
C LEU A 88 1.79 -8.34 12.33
N SER A 89 1.94 -7.47 13.32
CA SER A 89 2.41 -7.83 14.67
C SER A 89 1.26 -8.23 15.63
N GLY A 90 0.01 -7.83 15.35
CA GLY A 90 -1.22 -8.22 16.03
C GLY A 90 -1.51 -7.57 17.41
N PRO A 91 -2.78 -7.63 17.90
CA PRO A 91 -3.96 -8.24 17.28
C PRO A 91 -4.90 -7.23 16.60
N SER A 92 -5.51 -7.66 15.50
CA SER A 92 -6.71 -7.08 14.86
C SER A 92 -7.68 -6.49 15.91
N VAL A 93 -7.82 -5.17 15.93
CA VAL A 93 -8.87 -4.51 16.70
C VAL A 93 -10.12 -4.47 15.83
N ALA A 94 -11.05 -5.40 16.06
CA ALA A 94 -12.40 -5.29 15.52
C ALA A 94 -13.09 -4.07 16.17
N PRO A 95 -13.77 -3.18 15.41
CA PRO A 95 -14.53 -2.10 16.02
C PRO A 95 -15.72 -2.65 16.81
N PRO A 96 -16.15 -1.99 17.91
CA PRO A 96 -17.30 -2.44 18.68
C PRO A 96 -18.55 -2.37 17.81
N ARG A 97 -19.18 -3.53 17.59
CA ARG A 97 -20.55 -3.60 17.09
C ARG A 97 -21.45 -3.00 18.18
N ARG A 98 -21.93 -1.77 17.96
CA ARG A 98 -23.10 -1.22 18.64
C ARG A 98 -24.34 -1.46 17.81
#